data_AF-A0A0A1MKC6-F1
#
_entry.id   AF-A0A0A1MKC6-F1
#
_cell.length_a   1.000
_cell.length_b   1.000
_cell.length_c   1.000
_cell.angle_alpha   90.00
_cell.angle_beta   90.00
_cell.angle_gamma   90.00
#
_symmetry.space_group_name_H-M   'P 1'
#
loop_
_entity.id
_entity.type
_entity.pdbx_description
1 polymer ?
#
loop_
_entity_poly.entity_id
_entity_poly.type
_entity_poly.pdbx_seq_one_letter_code
_entity_poly.pdbx_strand_id
1 'polypeptide(L)'
;MKTRKIGNLEVSPIGMGCMGFSHGYGSVPDESYAIGAIRKAYGLGCTFFDTAEVYGKEMFYPGHNEQLLGKAVEPFRDKVILATKFHLGAEEAEGAADLYNPIRRHLDAS
;
A
#
# COMPACT_ATOMS: atom_id res chain seq x y z
N MET A 1 -12.36 0.29 -17.65
CA MET A 1 -13.29 -0.04 -16.54
C MET A 1 -14.09 1.22 -16.19
N LYS A 2 -15.38 1.13 -15.80
CA LYS A 2 -16.16 2.32 -15.36
C LYS A 2 -15.73 2.72 -13.96
N THR A 3 -15.17 3.93 -13.79
CA THR A 3 -14.64 4.44 -12.51
C THR A 3 -15.74 4.80 -11.51
N ARG A 4 -15.33 4.93 -10.23
CA ARG A 4 -16.15 5.42 -9.10
C ARG A 4 -15.39 6.54 -8.38
N LYS A 5 -16.12 7.36 -7.64
CA LYS A 5 -15.52 8.44 -6.84
C LYS A 5 -15.35 8.04 -5.38
N ILE A 6 -14.20 8.40 -4.80
CA ILE A 6 -13.97 8.47 -3.35
C ILE A 6 -13.58 9.92 -3.06
N GLY A 7 -14.52 10.71 -2.54
CA GLY A 7 -14.35 12.17 -2.48
C GLY A 7 -14.12 12.76 -3.88
N ASN A 8 -12.99 13.42 -4.07
CA ASN A 8 -12.53 13.98 -5.35
C ASN A 8 -11.66 13.03 -6.18
N LEU A 9 -11.33 11.84 -5.67
CA LEU A 9 -10.50 10.85 -6.36
C LEU A 9 -11.36 9.97 -7.29
N GLU A 10 -10.86 9.69 -8.49
CA GLU A 10 -11.44 8.70 -9.40
C GLU A 10 -10.65 7.39 -9.33
N VAL A 11 -11.34 6.30 -9.01
CA VAL A 11 -10.74 4.98 -8.80
C VAL A 11 -11.45 3.91 -9.61
N SER A 12 -10.77 2.81 -9.88
CA SER A 12 -11.42 1.59 -10.35
C SER A 12 -12.42 1.07 -9.30
N PRO A 13 -13.58 0.52 -9.71
CA PRO A 13 -14.58 -0.03 -8.80
C PRO A 13 -14.07 -1.25 -8.01
N ILE A 14 -13.00 -1.88 -8.48
CA ILE A 14 -12.28 -2.94 -7.77
C ILE A 14 -10.85 -2.43 -7.60
N GLY A 15 -10.37 -2.39 -6.36
CA GLY A 15 -8.97 -2.13 -6.02
C GLY A 15 -8.22 -3.43 -5.74
N MET A 16 -6.90 -3.34 -5.63
CA MET A 16 -6.03 -4.46 -5.27
C MET A 16 -5.39 -4.22 -3.91
N GLY A 17 -5.71 -5.06 -2.93
CA GLY A 17 -4.95 -5.15 -1.69
C GLY A 17 -3.65 -5.92 -1.91
N CYS A 18 -2.53 -5.33 -1.55
CA CYS A 18 -1.20 -5.89 -1.80
C CYS A 18 -0.64 -6.70 -0.63
N MET A 19 -1.36 -6.83 0.50
CA MET A 19 -0.93 -7.56 1.70
C MET A 19 -0.33 -8.93 1.37
N GLY A 20 -1.02 -9.72 0.53
CA GLY A 20 -0.65 -11.09 0.13
C GLY A 20 0.74 -11.24 -0.50
N PHE A 21 1.36 -10.14 -0.95
CA PHE A 21 2.70 -10.13 -1.51
C PHE A 21 3.81 -9.97 -0.46
N SER A 22 3.46 -9.87 0.81
CA SER A 22 4.44 -9.80 1.90
C SER A 22 3.98 -10.50 3.18
N HIS A 23 2.68 -10.73 3.35
CA HIS A 23 2.11 -11.42 4.51
C HIS A 23 0.66 -11.89 4.27
N GLY A 24 0.08 -12.62 5.21
CA GLY A 24 -1.37 -12.73 5.41
C GLY A 24 -2.07 -13.89 4.71
N TYR A 25 -1.50 -14.42 3.61
CA TYR A 25 -2.10 -15.55 2.88
C TYR A 25 -1.05 -16.55 2.44
N GLY A 26 -0.91 -17.66 3.18
CA GLY A 26 -0.04 -18.78 2.80
C GLY A 26 1.42 -18.37 2.58
N SER A 27 2.08 -19.06 1.64
CA SER A 27 3.44 -18.73 1.24
C SER A 27 3.47 -17.44 0.42
N VAL A 28 4.33 -16.51 0.84
CA VAL A 28 4.58 -15.27 0.09
C VAL A 28 5.21 -15.63 -1.27
N PRO A 29 4.67 -15.13 -2.40
CA PRO A 29 5.24 -15.42 -3.71
C PRO A 29 6.54 -14.63 -3.96
N ASP A 30 7.31 -15.04 -4.97
CA ASP A 30 8.50 -14.31 -5.40
C ASP A 30 8.17 -12.86 -5.82
N GLU A 31 9.13 -11.95 -5.62
CA GLU A 31 9.00 -10.51 -5.96
C GLU A 31 8.57 -10.30 -7.43
N SER A 32 9.14 -11.07 -8.36
CA SER A 32 8.81 -10.97 -9.80
C SER A 32 7.35 -11.32 -10.09
N TYR A 33 6.80 -12.32 -9.39
CA TYR A 33 5.39 -12.68 -9.49
C TYR A 33 4.50 -11.56 -8.94
N ALA A 34 4.83 -11.03 -7.76
CA ALA A 34 4.06 -9.95 -7.14
C ALA A 34 4.00 -8.71 -8.05
N ILE A 35 5.15 -8.28 -8.59
CA ILE A 35 5.24 -7.18 -9.56
C ILE A 35 4.38 -7.50 -10.80
N GLY A 36 4.52 -8.70 -11.37
CA GLY A 36 3.74 -9.13 -12.53
C GLY A 36 2.23 -9.10 -12.28
N ALA A 37 1.79 -9.54 -11.09
CA ALA A 37 0.39 -9.56 -10.69
C ALA A 37 -0.18 -8.13 -10.57
N ILE A 38 0.54 -7.21 -9.93
CA ILE A 38 0.14 -5.79 -9.81
C ILE A 38 0.04 -5.15 -11.19
N ARG A 39 1.05 -5.35 -12.05
CA ARG A 39 1.05 -4.80 -13.42
C ARG A 39 -0.08 -5.39 -14.27
N LYS A 40 -0.40 -6.68 -14.10
CA LYS A 40 -1.54 -7.33 -14.76
C LYS A 40 -2.87 -6.76 -14.28
N ALA A 41 -3.03 -6.52 -12.97
CA ALA A 41 -4.22 -5.88 -12.43
C ALA A 41 -4.42 -4.47 -13.05
N TYR A 42 -3.35 -3.70 -13.18
CA TYR A 42 -3.39 -2.41 -13.90
C TYR A 42 -3.79 -2.58 -15.37
N GLY A 43 -3.21 -3.55 -16.09
CA GLY A 43 -3.59 -3.87 -17.47
C GLY A 43 -5.06 -4.27 -17.66
N LEU A 44 -5.72 -4.76 -16.59
CA LEU A 44 -7.16 -5.06 -16.56
C LEU A 44 -8.02 -3.86 -16.15
N GLY A 45 -7.41 -2.70 -15.90
CA GLY A 45 -8.09 -1.45 -15.54
C GLY A 45 -8.22 -1.18 -14.05
N CYS A 46 -7.49 -1.89 -13.19
CA CYS A 46 -7.36 -1.54 -11.77
C CYS A 46 -6.46 -0.31 -11.61
N THR A 47 -6.95 0.74 -10.96
CA THR A 47 -6.20 1.99 -10.72
C THR A 47 -6.13 2.37 -9.25
N PHE A 48 -6.56 1.48 -8.35
CA PHE A 48 -6.53 1.71 -6.90
C PHE A 48 -5.82 0.56 -6.20
N PHE A 49 -4.71 0.86 -5.54
CA PHE A 49 -3.85 -0.12 -4.87
C PHE A 49 -3.70 0.23 -3.40
N ASP A 50 -3.75 -0.79 -2.56
CA ASP A 50 -3.74 -0.66 -1.10
C ASP A 50 -2.55 -1.42 -0.50
N THR A 51 -1.84 -0.77 0.43
CA THR A 51 -0.71 -1.32 1.18
C THR A 51 -0.71 -0.79 2.62
N ALA A 52 0.24 -1.19 3.45
CA ALA A 52 0.40 -0.69 4.80
C ALA A 52 1.85 -0.85 5.26
N GLU A 53 2.31 0.02 6.15
CA GLU A 53 3.64 -0.05 6.77
C GLU A 53 3.90 -1.42 7.40
N VAL A 54 2.89 -2.00 8.03
CA VAL A 54 2.99 -3.30 8.71
C VAL A 54 2.94 -4.50 7.76
N TYR A 55 2.59 -4.32 6.48
CA TYR A 55 2.55 -5.43 5.53
C TYR A 55 3.98 -5.88 5.22
N GLY A 56 4.33 -7.06 5.75
CA GLY A 56 5.66 -7.65 5.66
C GLY A 56 6.47 -7.58 6.95
N LYS A 57 6.00 -6.88 8.01
CA LYS A 57 6.74 -6.75 9.28
C LYS A 57 7.15 -8.09 9.90
N GLU A 58 6.28 -9.10 9.85
CA GLU A 58 6.52 -10.40 10.49
C GLU A 58 7.45 -11.33 9.69
N MET A 59 7.50 -11.17 8.37
CA MET A 59 8.24 -12.08 7.47
C MET A 59 9.48 -11.43 6.82
N PHE A 60 9.52 -10.10 6.81
CA PHE A 60 10.55 -9.28 6.17
C PHE A 60 10.93 -8.13 7.11
N TYR A 61 10.48 -6.91 6.81
CA TYR A 61 10.68 -5.69 7.58
C TYR A 61 9.50 -4.73 7.35
N PRO A 62 9.24 -3.78 8.27
CA PRO A 62 8.25 -2.72 8.06
C PRO A 62 8.50 -1.95 6.75
N GLY A 63 7.47 -1.71 5.96
CA GLY A 63 7.54 -1.03 4.66
C GLY A 63 7.94 -1.90 3.48
N HIS A 64 8.21 -3.21 3.68
CA HIS A 64 8.55 -4.12 2.58
C HIS A 64 7.47 -4.13 1.47
N ASN A 65 6.19 -4.19 1.83
CA ASN A 65 5.10 -4.21 0.84
C ASN A 65 4.94 -2.87 0.10
N GLU A 66 5.21 -1.74 0.78
CA GLU A 66 5.20 -0.40 0.18
C GLU A 66 6.30 -0.27 -0.88
N GLN A 67 7.52 -0.72 -0.56
CA GLN A 67 8.63 -0.75 -1.51
C GLN A 67 8.33 -1.64 -2.72
N LEU A 68 7.78 -2.84 -2.48
CA LEU A 68 7.38 -3.76 -3.54
C LEU A 68 6.33 -3.16 -4.47
N LEU A 69 5.29 -2.54 -3.90
CA LEU A 69 4.26 -1.84 -4.66
C LEU A 69 4.86 -0.67 -5.45
N GLY A 70 5.75 0.12 -4.83
CA GLY A 70 6.49 1.20 -5.48
C GLY A 70 7.23 0.73 -6.75
N LYS A 71 8.01 -0.35 -6.64
CA LYS A 71 8.69 -0.99 -7.80
C LYS A 71 7.69 -1.41 -8.89
N ALA A 72 6.54 -1.95 -8.49
CA ALA A 72 5.56 -2.45 -9.43
C ALA A 72 4.88 -1.33 -10.24
N VAL A 73 4.53 -0.21 -9.58
CA VAL A 73 3.76 0.90 -10.16
C VAL A 73 4.60 1.98 -10.81
N GLU A 74 5.93 2.01 -10.61
CA GLU A 74 6.83 3.02 -11.16
C GLU A 74 6.54 3.40 -12.63
N PRO A 75 6.29 2.46 -13.58
CA PRO A 75 6.04 2.82 -14.97
C PRO A 75 4.70 3.53 -15.25
N PHE A 76 3.79 3.57 -14.28
CA PHE A 76 2.45 4.14 -14.40
C PHE A 76 1.98 4.85 -13.12
N ARG A 77 2.95 5.35 -12.33
CA ARG A 77 2.67 5.95 -11.02
C ARG A 77 1.63 7.07 -11.08
N ASP A 78 1.68 7.90 -12.11
CA ASP A 78 0.77 9.05 -12.29
C ASP A 78 -0.66 8.66 -12.67
N LYS A 79 -0.91 7.38 -12.96
CA LYS A 79 -2.21 6.85 -13.45
C LYS A 79 -2.95 6.05 -12.38
N VAL A 80 -2.43 5.99 -11.16
CA VAL A 80 -2.97 5.17 -10.07
C VAL A 80 -3.09 5.96 -8.78
N ILE A 81 -4.03 5.54 -7.95
CA ILE A 81 -4.21 5.99 -6.58
C ILE A 81 -3.62 4.92 -5.66
N LEU A 82 -2.74 5.36 -4.75
CA LEU A 82 -2.15 4.51 -3.71
C LEU A 82 -2.77 4.88 -2.37
N ALA A 83 -3.18 3.86 -1.61
CA ALA A 83 -3.54 4.01 -0.21
C ALA A 83 -2.54 3.23 0.65
N THR A 84 -1.95 3.92 1.63
CA THR A 84 -1.21 3.26 2.71
C THR A 84 -1.93 3.42 4.05
N LYS A 85 -1.53 2.61 5.02
CA LYS A 85 -2.08 2.56 6.38
C LYS A 85 -0.93 2.37 7.35
N PHE A 86 -1.01 3.05 8.49
CA PHE A 86 -0.12 2.87 9.64
C PHE A 86 -0.96 2.80 10.91
N HIS A 87 -0.34 2.40 12.01
CA HIS A 87 -0.95 2.36 13.34
C HIS A 87 -0.06 3.13 14.31
N LEU A 88 -0.67 3.96 15.16
CA LEU A 88 0.01 4.62 16.27
C LEU A 88 -0.10 3.74 17.52
N GLY A 89 1.04 3.34 18.08
CA GLY A 89 1.07 2.64 19.36
C GLY A 89 0.57 3.54 20.50
N ALA A 90 0.11 2.94 21.60
CA ALA A 90 -0.39 3.70 22.76
C ALA A 90 0.65 4.69 23.30
N GLU A 91 1.91 4.28 23.43
CA GLU A 91 3.00 5.15 23.89
C GLU A 91 3.24 6.35 22.97
N GLU A 92 3.11 6.17 21.65
CA GLU A 92 3.25 7.26 20.67
C GLU A 92 2.06 8.21 20.69
N ALA A 93 0.85 7.70 20.93
CA ALA A 93 -0.35 8.51 21.01
C ALA A 93 -0.44 9.29 22.34
N GLU A 94 -0.07 8.66 23.46
CA GLU A 94 -0.16 9.25 24.80
C GLU A 94 1.02 10.17 25.14
N GLY A 95 2.20 9.88 24.58
CA GLY A 95 3.42 10.66 24.81
C GLY A 95 3.56 11.91 23.95
N ALA A 96 2.72 12.08 22.93
CA ALA A 96 2.82 13.19 21.99
C ALA A 96 1.95 14.40 22.42
N ALA A 97 2.51 15.60 22.28
CA ALA A 97 1.75 16.84 22.50
C ALA A 97 0.60 17.00 21.49
N ASP A 98 0.76 16.42 20.29
CA ASP A 98 -0.26 16.29 19.25
C ASP A 98 -0.01 15.03 18.40
N LEU A 99 -1.00 14.65 17.57
CA LEU A 99 -0.86 13.52 16.64
C LEU A 99 -0.16 13.90 15.33
N TYR A 100 0.13 15.18 15.07
CA TYR A 100 0.68 15.63 13.80
C TYR A 100 2.07 15.03 13.57
N ASN A 101 2.96 15.16 14.55
CA ASN A 101 4.34 14.68 14.40
C ASN A 101 4.43 13.15 14.27
N PRO A 102 3.75 12.34 15.11
CA PRO A 102 3.71 10.89 14.92
C PRO A 102 3.16 10.50 13.54
N ILE A 103 2.00 11.03 13.15
CA ILE A 103 1.39 10.74 11.84
C ILE A 103 2.34 11.10 10.69
N ARG A 104 2.92 12.30 10.73
CA ARG A 104 3.85 12.77 9.70
C ARG A 104 5.05 11.83 9.59
N ARG A 105 5.62 11.37 10.71
CA ARG A 105 6.76 10.46 10.71
C ARG A 105 6.45 9.12 10.05
N HIS A 106 5.26 8.55 10.32
CA HIS A 106 4.83 7.33 9.62
C HIS A 106 4.66 7.58 8.12
N LEU A 107 4.00 8.68 7.74
CA LEU A 107 3.79 9.04 6.34
C LEU A 107 5.07 9.38 5.57
N ASP A 108 6.05 10.03 6.21
CA ASP A 108 7.34 10.37 5.59
C ASP A 108 8.22 9.11 5.39
N ALA A 109 7.96 8.03 6.15
CA ALA A 109 8.68 6.76 6.03
C ALA A 109 8.08 5.80 4.98
N SER A 110 6.76 5.90 4.74
CA SER A 110 6.00 5.19 3.70
C SER A 110 6.32 5.67 2.28
#